data_AF-A0A9E4ETN2-F1
#
_entry.id   AF-A0A9E4ETN2-F1
#
_cell.length_a   1.000
_cell.length_b   1.000
_cell.length_c   1.000
_cell.angle_alpha   90.00
_cell.angle_beta   90.00
_cell.angle_gamma   90.00
#
_symmetry.space_group_name_H-M   'P 1'
#
loop_
_entity.id
_entity.type
_entity.pdbx_description
1 polymer ?
#
loop_
_entity_poly.entity_id
_entity_poly.type
_entity_poly.pdbx_seq_one_letter_code
_entity_poly.pdbx_strand_id
1 'polypeptide(L)'
;MKIVSALLLVIIGCGQEHTGDPIVVRDAWIREPPPRSPAAGYLVIENRGGEPVALVAVATEAAERAEIHVMEHKDDRMTMRQVAELQVPAGEEVALKPGGTHLMLMELRQPLRDGDEVELVLRFGDGTERRVQMPVQKKGLYESE
;
A
#
# COMPACT_ATOMS: atom_id res chain seq x y z
N MET A 1 -13.53 23.94 61.64
CA MET A 1 -12.71 22.81 61.13
C MET A 1 -13.52 22.03 60.11
N LYS A 2 -13.41 22.35 58.80
CA LYS A 2 -13.88 21.51 57.70
C LYS A 2 -12.92 21.73 56.52
N ILE A 3 -11.99 20.81 56.36
CA ILE A 3 -10.98 20.81 55.29
C ILE A 3 -11.68 20.14 54.09
N VAL A 4 -11.88 20.88 53.00
CA VAL A 4 -12.40 20.32 51.75
C VAL A 4 -11.19 19.94 50.91
N SER A 5 -10.86 18.65 50.89
CA SER A 5 -9.79 18.09 50.05
C SER A 5 -10.23 18.06 48.59
N ALA A 6 -9.54 18.82 47.74
CA ALA A 6 -9.63 18.70 46.29
C ALA A 6 -8.74 17.54 45.82
N LEU A 7 -9.36 16.47 45.32
CA LEU A 7 -8.66 15.36 44.69
C LEU A 7 -8.48 15.68 43.20
N LEU A 8 -7.30 16.19 42.83
CA LEU A 8 -6.92 16.41 41.44
C LEU A 8 -6.43 15.07 40.86
N LEU A 9 -7.29 14.38 40.12
CA LEU A 9 -6.92 13.16 39.40
C LEU A 9 -6.14 13.55 38.15
N VAL A 10 -4.81 13.49 38.21
CA VAL A 10 -3.94 13.64 37.03
C VAL A 10 -3.98 12.31 36.27
N ILE A 11 -4.74 12.27 35.19
CA ILE A 11 -4.71 11.14 34.25
C ILE A 11 -3.46 11.32 33.40
N ILE A 12 -2.37 10.65 33.78
CA ILE A 12 -1.19 10.53 32.94
C ILE A 12 -1.58 9.60 31.80
N GLY A 13 -2.00 10.18 30.68
CA GLY A 13 -2.12 9.46 29.42
C GLY A 13 -0.73 9.06 28.97
N CYS A 14 -0.39 7.77 29.09
CA CYS A 14 0.74 7.19 28.37
C CYS A 14 0.40 7.25 26.87
N GLY A 15 0.84 8.31 26.19
CA GLY A 15 1.01 8.26 24.75
C GLY A 15 2.08 7.22 24.47
N GLN A 16 1.71 6.10 23.86
CA GLN A 16 2.69 5.14 23.35
C GLN A 16 3.39 5.80 22.17
N GLU A 17 4.58 6.34 22.42
CA GLU A 17 5.48 6.73 21.35
C GLU A 17 5.94 5.45 20.64
N HIS A 18 5.31 5.12 19.51
CA HIS A 18 5.81 4.07 18.63
C HIS A 18 7.13 4.57 18.02
N THR A 19 8.25 4.17 18.60
CA THR A 19 9.62 4.45 18.12
C THR A 19 10.02 3.54 16.96
N GLY A 20 9.14 3.44 15.97
CA GLY A 20 9.34 2.65 14.76
C GLY A 20 8.58 3.29 13.61
N ASP A 21 9.10 3.10 12.40
CA ASP A 21 8.38 3.44 11.19
C ASP A 21 7.02 2.70 11.19
N PRO A 22 5.88 3.40 11.21
CA PRO A 22 4.58 2.76 11.36
C PRO A 22 4.13 2.03 10.09
N ILE A 23 4.72 2.32 8.93
CA ILE A 23 4.25 1.77 7.65
C ILE A 23 5.28 0.81 7.09
N VAL A 24 4.92 -0.47 7.09
CA VAL A 24 5.76 -1.56 6.59
C VAL A 24 5.19 -2.07 5.28
N VAL A 25 6.06 -2.25 4.28
CA VAL A 25 5.71 -2.83 2.99
C VAL A 25 6.49 -4.12 2.79
N ARG A 26 5.80 -5.20 2.44
CA ARG A 26 6.40 -6.53 2.25
C ARG A 26 5.77 -7.26 1.07
N ASP A 27 6.38 -8.39 0.71
CA ASP A 27 5.91 -9.28 -0.36
C ASP A 27 5.65 -8.54 -1.70
N ALA A 28 6.47 -7.54 -2.00
CA ALA A 28 6.28 -6.66 -3.14
C ALA A 28 6.86 -7.29 -4.43
N TRP A 29 6.08 -7.32 -5.51
CA TRP A 29 6.51 -7.81 -6.83
C TRP A 29 5.62 -7.26 -7.95
N ILE A 30 6.15 -7.26 -9.17
CA ILE A 30 5.42 -6.87 -10.38
C ILE A 30 5.24 -8.11 -11.25
N ARG A 31 4.05 -8.30 -11.81
CA ARG A 31 3.83 -9.34 -12.80
C ARG A 31 4.36 -8.90 -14.16
N GLU A 32 5.16 -9.75 -14.80
CA GLU A 32 5.59 -9.55 -16.18
C GLU A 32 4.37 -9.35 -17.09
N PRO A 33 4.22 -8.18 -17.74
CA PRO A 33 3.07 -7.89 -18.58
C PRO A 33 3.23 -8.52 -19.96
N PRO A 34 2.12 -8.82 -20.66
CA PRO A 34 2.18 -9.10 -22.10
C PRO A 34 2.79 -7.91 -22.86
N PRO A 35 3.39 -8.14 -24.05
CA PRO A 35 4.00 -7.06 -24.82
C PRO A 35 3.03 -5.90 -25.07
N ARG A 36 3.50 -4.66 -24.82
CA ARG A 36 2.74 -3.42 -25.00
C ARG A 36 1.49 -3.29 -24.10
N SER A 37 1.48 -3.99 -22.97
CA SER A 37 0.42 -3.88 -21.97
C SER A 37 0.91 -3.17 -20.69
N PRO A 38 0.01 -2.56 -19.90
CA PRO A 38 0.33 -2.14 -18.54
C PRO A 38 0.81 -3.29 -17.65
N ALA A 39 1.56 -3.00 -16.59
CA ALA A 39 1.99 -4.00 -15.61
C ALA A 39 1.22 -3.85 -14.29
N ALA A 40 0.94 -4.98 -13.64
CA ALA A 40 0.30 -5.02 -12.34
C ALA A 40 1.35 -5.25 -11.23
N GLY A 41 1.30 -4.44 -10.18
CA GLY A 41 2.13 -4.55 -8.98
C GLY A 41 1.31 -5.01 -7.78
N TYR A 42 1.92 -5.85 -6.96
CA TYR A 42 1.34 -6.49 -5.79
C TYR A 42 2.27 -6.34 -4.60
N LEU A 43 1.71 -6.16 -3.41
CA LEU A 43 2.44 -5.98 -2.15
C LEU A 43 1.48 -6.06 -0.98
N VAL A 44 2.01 -6.15 0.24
CA VAL A 44 1.22 -5.98 1.48
C VAL A 44 1.68 -4.69 2.15
N ILE A 45 0.73 -3.85 2.53
CA ILE A 45 0.96 -2.67 3.36
C ILE A 45 0.43 -2.97 4.76
N GLU A 46 1.29 -2.88 5.76
CA GLU A 46 0.95 -3.04 7.17
C GLU A 46 1.09 -1.69 7.87
N ASN A 47 0.03 -1.24 8.56
CA ASN A 47 0.06 -0.05 9.38
C ASN A 47 0.17 -0.46 10.87
N ARG A 48 1.37 -0.35 11.41
CA ARG A 48 1.71 -0.58 12.82
C ARG A 48 1.48 0.65 13.71
N GLY A 49 1.01 1.76 13.12
CA GLY A 49 0.67 2.98 13.83
C GLY A 49 -0.65 2.88 14.60
N GLY A 50 -0.89 3.88 15.45
CA GLY A 50 -2.14 4.01 16.22
C GLY A 50 -3.29 4.71 15.50
N GLU A 51 -3.03 5.27 14.30
CA GLU A 51 -4.00 6.03 13.51
C GLU A 51 -4.10 5.45 12.09
N PRO A 52 -5.29 5.49 11.44
CA PRO A 52 -5.41 5.06 10.06
C PRO A 52 -4.60 5.96 9.13
N VAL A 53 -4.04 5.37 8.07
CA VAL A 53 -3.38 6.11 6.99
C VAL A 53 -3.99 5.72 5.65
N ALA A 54 -3.80 6.55 4.63
CA ALA A 54 -4.21 6.23 3.27
C ALA A 54 -3.02 6.29 2.32
N LEU A 55 -2.84 5.28 1.47
CA LEU A 55 -1.97 5.38 0.30
C LEU A 55 -2.68 6.27 -0.72
N VAL A 56 -2.12 7.45 -1.01
CA VAL A 56 -2.76 8.48 -1.85
C VAL A 56 -2.08 8.68 -3.19
N ALA A 57 -0.83 8.23 -3.34
CA ALA A 57 -0.14 8.27 -4.63
C ALA A 57 0.93 7.19 -4.74
N VAL A 58 1.18 6.78 -5.98
CA VAL A 58 2.25 5.87 -6.37
C VAL A 58 2.99 6.49 -7.54
N ALA A 59 4.31 6.39 -7.55
CA ALA A 59 5.15 6.85 -8.65
C ALA A 59 6.28 5.86 -8.95
N THR A 60 6.75 5.84 -10.19
CA THR A 60 7.95 5.11 -10.62
C THR A 60 8.52 5.79 -11.86
N GLU A 61 9.82 5.63 -12.08
CA GLU A 61 10.46 6.07 -13.33
C GLU A 61 10.19 5.09 -14.48
N ALA A 62 9.75 3.86 -14.22
CA ALA A 62 9.54 2.83 -15.24
C ALA A 62 8.29 3.04 -16.12
N ALA A 63 7.39 3.94 -15.73
CA ALA A 63 6.09 4.17 -16.37
C ALA A 63 5.76 5.67 -16.42
N GLU A 64 4.84 6.09 -17.28
CA GLU A 64 4.35 7.47 -17.24
C GLU A 64 3.42 7.71 -16.04
N ARG A 65 2.65 6.70 -15.63
CA ARG A 65 1.74 6.78 -14.48
C ARG A 65 1.72 5.48 -13.68
N ALA A 66 1.52 5.62 -12.38
CA ALA A 66 1.20 4.50 -11.50
C ALA A 66 -0.11 4.81 -10.77
N GLU A 67 -1.03 3.86 -10.78
CA GLU A 67 -2.40 4.02 -10.32
C GLU A 67 -2.77 2.93 -9.30
N ILE A 68 -3.71 3.22 -8.40
CA ILE A 68 -4.25 2.25 -7.45
C ILE A 68 -5.58 1.76 -8.01
N HIS A 69 -5.74 0.46 -8.21
CA HIS A 69 -6.95 -0.15 -8.77
C HIS A 69 -7.56 -1.14 -7.80
N VAL A 70 -8.89 -1.14 -7.69
CA VAL A 70 -9.68 -2.12 -6.93
C VAL A 70 -10.53 -2.95 -7.87
N MET A 71 -10.89 -4.14 -7.42
CA MET A 71 -11.88 -5.00 -8.08
C MET A 71 -13.24 -4.77 -7.42
N GLU A 72 -14.23 -4.35 -8.21
CA GLU A 72 -15.60 -4.13 -7.75
C GLU A 72 -16.58 -5.03 -8.50
N HIS A 73 -17.50 -5.64 -7.76
CA HIS A 73 -18.69 -6.29 -8.32
C HIS A 73 -19.69 -5.21 -8.71
N LYS A 74 -19.98 -5.11 -10.00
CA LYS A 74 -21.05 -4.25 -10.51
C LYS A 74 -21.84 -5.03 -11.57
N ASP A 75 -23.16 -5.11 -11.37
CA ASP A 75 -24.09 -5.75 -12.31
C ASP A 75 -23.68 -7.19 -12.68
N ASP A 76 -23.39 -8.02 -11.67
CA ASP A 76 -22.89 -9.41 -11.80
C ASP A 76 -21.58 -9.55 -12.61
N ARG A 77 -20.84 -8.46 -12.78
CA ARG A 77 -19.53 -8.44 -13.45
C ARG A 77 -18.46 -7.90 -12.53
N MET A 78 -17.28 -8.51 -12.61
CA MET A 78 -16.07 -8.00 -11.98
C MET A 78 -15.46 -6.91 -12.84
N THR A 79 -15.26 -5.73 -12.27
CA THR A 79 -14.68 -4.58 -12.96
C THR A 79 -13.48 -4.05 -12.19
N MET A 80 -12.43 -3.68 -12.92
CA MET A 80 -11.28 -2.95 -12.37
C MET A 80 -11.59 -1.47 -12.41
N ARG A 81 -11.35 -0.77 -11.30
CA ARG A 81 -11.55 0.68 -11.21
C ARG A 81 -10.40 1.34 -10.46
N GLN A 82 -9.89 2.42 -11.02
CA GLN A 82 -8.95 3.30 -10.32
C GLN A 82 -9.62 3.95 -9.10
N VAL A 83 -8.90 4.02 -7.99
CA VAL A 83 -9.25 4.79 -6.79
C VAL A 83 -8.23 5.88 -6.53
N ALA A 84 -8.67 6.98 -5.91
CA ALA A 84 -7.79 8.09 -5.54
C ALA A 84 -6.90 7.75 -4.35
N GLU A 85 -7.38 6.89 -3.46
CA GLU A 85 -6.66 6.46 -2.26
C GLU A 85 -7.06 5.04 -1.85
N LEU A 86 -6.19 4.42 -1.05
CA LEU A 86 -6.43 3.13 -0.41
C LEU A 86 -6.20 3.28 1.09
N GLN A 87 -7.26 3.10 1.87
CA GLN A 87 -7.22 3.16 3.33
C GLN A 87 -6.49 1.94 3.91
N VAL A 88 -5.63 2.18 4.90
CA VAL A 88 -4.89 1.17 5.67
C VAL A 88 -5.14 1.47 7.16
N PRO A 89 -6.13 0.79 7.78
CA PRO A 89 -6.51 1.04 9.17
C PRO A 89 -5.35 0.82 10.15
N ALA A 90 -5.41 1.49 11.30
CA ALA A 90 -4.43 1.33 12.38
C ALA A 90 -4.38 -0.12 12.86
N GLY A 91 -3.17 -0.68 12.98
CA GLY A 91 -2.96 -2.07 13.42
C GLY A 91 -3.39 -3.13 12.40
N GLU A 92 -3.78 -2.75 11.19
CA GLU A 92 -4.23 -3.67 10.14
C GLU A 92 -3.26 -3.70 8.95
N GLU A 93 -3.48 -4.68 8.07
CA GLU A 93 -2.79 -4.80 6.79
C GLU A 93 -3.77 -4.87 5.62
N VAL A 94 -3.33 -4.33 4.49
CA VAL A 94 -4.07 -4.40 3.22
C VAL A 94 -3.18 -5.09 2.20
N ALA A 95 -3.68 -6.23 1.69
CA ALA A 95 -2.99 -7.00 0.66
C ALA A 95 -3.45 -6.56 -0.74
N LEU A 96 -2.51 -6.08 -1.53
CA LEU A 96 -2.67 -5.89 -2.97
C LEU A 96 -2.22 -7.17 -3.67
N LYS A 97 -3.16 -7.91 -4.27
CA LYS A 97 -2.93 -9.27 -4.76
C LYS A 97 -3.67 -9.54 -6.08
N PRO A 98 -3.24 -10.54 -6.86
CA PRO A 98 -3.96 -10.96 -8.07
C PRO A 98 -5.45 -11.21 -7.79
N GLY A 99 -6.31 -10.66 -8.65
CA GLY A 99 -7.77 -10.76 -8.50
C GLY A 99 -8.40 -9.85 -7.44
N GLY A 100 -7.62 -9.03 -6.74
CA GLY A 100 -8.09 -8.01 -5.79
C GLY A 100 -7.53 -6.63 -6.10
N THR A 101 -7.35 -5.81 -5.07
CA THR A 101 -6.67 -4.51 -5.19
C THR A 101 -5.25 -4.69 -5.71
N HIS A 102 -4.78 -3.80 -6.59
CA HIS A 102 -3.44 -3.87 -7.18
C HIS A 102 -2.97 -2.49 -7.66
N LEU A 103 -1.67 -2.38 -7.88
CA LEU A 103 -1.07 -1.20 -8.52
C LEU A 103 -1.04 -1.42 -10.04
N MET A 104 -1.30 -0.39 -10.82
CA MET A 104 -1.23 -0.43 -12.28
C MET A 104 -0.19 0.57 -12.79
N LEU A 105 0.83 0.05 -13.46
CA LEU A 105 1.86 0.82 -14.15
C LEU A 105 1.44 1.02 -15.60
N MET A 106 1.00 2.24 -15.92
CA MET A 106 0.45 2.62 -17.22
C MET A 106 1.55 3.23 -18.09
N GLU A 107 1.53 2.88 -19.38
CA GLU A 107 2.44 3.45 -20.38
C GLU A 107 3.92 3.23 -19.97
N LEU A 108 4.31 1.95 -19.89
CA LEU A 108 5.67 1.55 -19.55
C LEU A 108 6.68 2.16 -20.51
N ARG A 109 7.74 2.78 -19.97
CA ARG A 109 8.80 3.41 -20.76
C ARG A 109 9.69 2.37 -21.46
N GLN A 110 9.81 1.19 -20.86
CA GLN A 110 10.55 0.05 -21.39
C GLN A 110 9.79 -1.26 -21.09
N PRO A 111 9.96 -2.32 -21.91
CA PRO A 111 9.40 -3.62 -21.57
C PRO A 111 9.98 -4.15 -20.26
N LEU A 112 9.11 -4.57 -19.33
CA LEU A 112 9.50 -5.25 -18.10
C LEU A 112 9.53 -6.77 -18.35
N ARG A 113 10.57 -7.45 -17.86
CA ARG A 113 10.81 -8.89 -18.02
C ARG A 113 11.13 -9.54 -16.68
N ASP A 114 10.84 -10.83 -16.57
CA ASP A 114 11.25 -11.66 -15.43
C ASP A 114 12.72 -11.43 -15.05
N GLY A 115 12.96 -11.11 -13.78
CA GLY A 115 14.29 -10.80 -13.23
C GLY A 115 14.68 -9.32 -13.24
N ASP A 116 13.90 -8.44 -13.90
CA ASP A 116 14.07 -7.00 -13.75
C ASP A 116 13.65 -6.54 -12.34
N GLU A 117 14.07 -5.34 -11.94
CA GLU A 117 13.68 -4.71 -10.68
C GLU A 117 13.19 -3.29 -10.94
N VAL A 118 12.09 -2.90 -10.29
CA VAL A 118 11.49 -1.57 -10.43
C VAL A 118 11.30 -0.95 -9.06
N GLU A 119 11.83 0.26 -8.86
CA GLU A 119 11.54 1.07 -7.67
C GLU A 119 10.18 1.76 -7.82
N LEU A 120 9.32 1.59 -6.82
CA LEU A 120 8.10 2.39 -6.63
C LEU A 120 8.25 3.27 -5.40
N VAL A 121 7.71 4.49 -5.49
CA VAL A 121 7.53 5.41 -4.36
C VAL A 121 6.06 5.45 -3.99
N LEU A 122 5.74 4.94 -2.80
CA LEU A 122 4.41 4.97 -2.19
C LEU A 122 4.30 6.19 -1.28
N ARG A 123 3.29 7.03 -1.49
CA ARG A 123 3.04 8.26 -0.73
C ARG A 123 1.74 8.12 0.06
N PHE A 124 1.82 8.37 1.35
CA PHE A 124 0.69 8.28 2.27
C PHE A 124 0.18 9.67 2.66
N GLY A 125 -1.11 9.74 3.04
CA GLY A 125 -1.80 11.00 3.34
C GLY A 125 -1.28 11.74 4.58
N ASP A 126 -0.54 11.06 5.44
CA ASP A 126 0.17 11.62 6.60
C ASP A 126 1.53 12.25 6.25
N GLY A 127 1.92 12.22 4.96
CA GLY A 127 3.21 12.70 4.46
C GLY A 127 4.31 11.63 4.45
N THR A 128 4.00 10.40 4.88
CA THR A 128 4.93 9.28 4.86
C THR A 128 5.25 8.84 3.42
N GLU A 129 6.53 8.53 3.15
CA GLU A 129 6.98 7.98 1.85
C GLU A 129 7.74 6.66 2.01
N ARG A 130 7.37 5.64 1.24
CA ARG A 130 8.12 4.37 1.16
C ARG A 130 8.64 4.13 -0.24
N ARG A 131 9.95 3.90 -0.36
CA ARG A 131 10.57 3.37 -1.56
C ARG A 131 10.58 1.86 -1.46
N VAL A 132 10.09 1.19 -2.50
CA VAL A 132 9.90 -0.26 -2.52
C VAL A 132 10.51 -0.77 -3.81
N GLN A 133 11.52 -1.63 -3.69
CA GLN A 133 12.05 -2.38 -4.83
C GLN A 133 11.14 -3.57 -5.11
N MET A 134 10.65 -3.67 -6.34
CA MET A 134 9.70 -4.68 -6.76
C MET A 134 10.32 -5.52 -7.88
N PRO A 135 10.72 -6.77 -7.62
CA PRO A 135 11.16 -7.67 -8.66
C PRO A 135 10.01 -7.97 -9.64
N VAL A 136 10.33 -8.03 -10.92
CA VAL A 136 9.42 -8.45 -11.99
C VAL A 136 9.47 -9.97 -12.11
N GLN A 137 8.30 -10.62 -12.08
CA GLN A 137 8.15 -12.07 -12.08
C GLN A 137 7.04 -12.54 -13.02
N LYS A 138 7.20 -13.69 -13.68
CA LYS A 138 6.13 -14.32 -14.49
C LYS A 138 4.93 -14.78 -13.67
N LYS A 139 5.18 -15.23 -12.44
CA LYS A 139 4.18 -15.70 -11.47
C LYS A 139 4.61 -15.23 -10.09
N GLY A 140 3.65 -14.89 -9.24
CA GLY A 140 3.94 -14.46 -7.87
C GLY A 140 4.44 -15.60 -6.98
N LEU A 141 5.10 -15.24 -5.88
CA LEU A 141 5.59 -16.19 -4.86
C LEU A 141 4.52 -17.14 -4.29
N TYR A 142 3.23 -16.82 -4.46
CA TYR A 142 2.09 -17.57 -3.90
C TYR A 142 1.12 -18.15 -4.96
N GLU A 143 1.40 -17.97 -6.25
CA GLU A 143 0.62 -18.63 -7.31
C GLU A 143 1.25 -20.00 -7.59
N SER A 144 0.95 -20.98 -6.72
CA SER A 144 1.28 -22.39 -6.97
C SER A 144 0.55 -22.90 -8.21
N GLU A 145 1.25 -23.73 -8.97
CA GLU A 145 0.97 -24.26 -10.31
C GLU A 145 -0.48 -24.57 -10.68
#